data_AF-A0A562KWW1-F1
#
_entry.id   AF-A0A562KWW1-F1
#
_cell.length_a   1.000
_cell.length_b   1.000
_cell.length_c   1.000
_cell.angle_alpha   90.00
_cell.angle_beta   90.00
_cell.angle_gamma   90.00
#
_symmetry.space_group_name_H-M   'P 1'
#
loop_
_entity.id
_entity.type
_entity.pdbx_description
1 polymer ?
#
loop_
_entity_poly.entity_id
_entity_poly.type
_entity_poly.pdbx_seq_one_letter_code
_entity_poly.pdbx_strand_id
1 'polypeptide(L)'
;MALHRDIFWVGRQWAVTGAGIQAVDQRLRGVFDIDITRLWDDDLVQGRRAKPGVNAADFDKALVVARERFPQASGPDPLIAQLAALGVVETPVVSPVVPAMQLRAEGRLARFVPQWRVRR
;
A
#
# COMPACT_ATOMS: atom_id res chain seq x y z
N MET A 1 -4.66 4.87 -15.34
CA MET A 1 -3.49 4.44 -14.55
C MET A 1 -3.28 5.47 -13.46
N ALA A 2 -3.59 5.15 -12.21
CA ALA A 2 -3.46 6.11 -11.12
C ALA A 2 -1.99 6.14 -10.67
N LEU A 3 -1.27 7.21 -11.02
CA LEU A 3 0.00 7.54 -10.37
C LEU A 3 -0.35 7.87 -8.92
N HIS A 4 0.06 7.04 -7.96
CA HIS A 4 -0.18 7.32 -6.55
C HIS A 4 0.55 8.63 -6.22
N ARG A 5 -0.19 9.69 -5.88
CA ARG A 5 0.35 11.05 -5.75
C ARG A 5 1.14 11.31 -4.47
N ASP A 6 1.45 10.26 -3.71
CA ASP A 6 1.99 10.35 -2.36
C ASP A 6 3.33 9.63 -2.20
N ILE A 7 4.15 9.55 -3.26
CA ILE A 7 5.49 8.94 -3.18
C ILE A 7 6.54 10.03 -2.90
N PHE A 8 7.14 9.98 -1.72
CA PHE A 8 8.22 10.85 -1.28
C PHE A 8 9.52 10.06 -1.17
N TRP A 9 10.44 10.33 -2.09
CA TRP A 9 11.74 9.67 -2.09
C TRP A 9 12.63 10.20 -0.97
N VAL A 10 13.21 9.30 -0.18
CA VAL A 10 14.13 9.60 0.90
C VAL A 10 15.46 8.91 0.63
N GLY A 11 16.44 9.70 0.21
CA GLY A 11 17.74 9.19 -0.19
C GLY A 11 17.64 8.29 -1.43
N ARG A 12 18.40 7.20 -1.44
CA ARG A 12 18.45 6.25 -2.59
C ARG A 12 17.69 4.95 -2.33
N GLN A 13 17.49 4.59 -1.06
CA GLN A 13 16.96 3.28 -0.68
C GLN A 13 15.51 3.31 -0.22
N TRP A 14 14.93 4.47 0.08
CA TRP A 14 13.62 4.54 0.73
C TRP A 14 12.67 5.49 0.03
N ALA A 15 11.38 5.18 0.12
CA ALA A 15 10.30 6.07 -0.24
C ALA A 15 9.19 5.97 0.81
N VAL A 16 8.62 7.11 1.19
CA VAL A 16 7.38 7.18 1.96
C VAL A 16 6.23 7.23 0.96
N THR A 17 5.26 6.35 1.11
CA THR A 17 4.11 6.19 0.22
C THR A 17 2.81 6.34 1.00
N GLY A 18 1.67 6.36 0.30
CA GLY A 18 0.35 6.28 0.90
C GLY A 18 0.06 4.98 1.68
N ALA A 19 0.94 3.98 1.60
CA ALA A 19 0.85 2.73 2.35
C ALA A 19 1.86 2.64 3.51
N GLY A 20 2.81 3.59 3.61
CA GLY A 20 3.86 3.58 4.62
C GLY A 20 5.25 3.71 4.03
N ILE A 21 6.27 3.17 4.70
CA ILE A 21 7.67 3.25 4.27
C ILE A 21 7.99 2.02 3.41
N GLN A 22 8.54 2.24 2.22
CA GLN A 22 8.91 1.19 1.29
C GLN A 22 10.37 1.28 0.87
N ALA A 23 11.01 0.12 0.76
CA ALA A 23 12.33 0.03 0.17
C ALA A 23 12.23 0.14 -1.36
N VAL A 24 13.08 0.98 -1.93
CA VAL A 24 13.11 1.25 -3.38
C VAL A 24 13.59 0.05 -4.17
N ASP A 25 14.52 -0.73 -3.60
CA ASP A 25 15.07 -1.89 -4.26
C ASP A 25 14.07 -3.05 -4.28
N GLN A 26 13.48 -3.28 -5.45
CA GLN A 26 12.52 -4.38 -5.69
C GLN A 26 13.13 -5.77 -5.46
N ARG A 27 14.46 -5.91 -5.52
CA ARG A 27 15.14 -7.18 -5.19
C ARG A 27 14.93 -7.57 -3.74
N LEU A 28 14.68 -6.58 -2.87
CA LEU A 28 14.38 -6.79 -1.46
C LEU A 28 12.93 -7.22 -1.23
N ARG A 29 12.10 -7.31 -2.28
CA ARG A 29 10.72 -7.85 -2.26
C ARG A 29 9.84 -7.32 -1.12
N GLY A 30 10.02 -6.06 -0.75
CA GLY A 30 9.28 -5.42 0.35
C GLY A 30 9.54 -6.00 1.74
N VAL A 31 10.62 -6.77 1.94
CA VAL A 31 11.01 -7.35 3.25
C VAL A 31 11.18 -6.26 4.32
N PHE A 32 11.57 -5.07 3.87
CA PHE A 32 11.83 -3.91 4.70
C PHE A 32 10.69 -2.91 4.77
N ASP A 33 9.58 -3.19 4.10
CA ASP A 33 8.46 -2.28 4.05
C ASP A 33 7.75 -2.27 5.41
N ILE A 34 7.32 -1.08 5.81
CA ILE A 34 6.58 -0.84 7.04
C ILE A 34 5.27 -0.18 6.65
N ASP A 35 4.18 -0.89 6.92
CA ASP A 35 2.83 -0.39 6.73
C ASP A 35 2.50 0.73 7.73
N ILE A 36 1.64 1.68 7.36
CA ILE A 36 1.20 2.78 8.24
C ILE A 36 0.68 2.27 9.59
N THR A 37 -0.04 1.14 9.59
CA THR A 37 -0.57 0.53 10.82
C THR A 37 0.51 0.07 11.80
N ARG A 38 1.73 -0.16 11.31
CA ARG A 38 2.89 -0.64 12.09
C ARG A 38 4.01 0.38 12.18
N LEU A 39 3.78 1.61 11.73
CA LEU A 39 4.77 2.69 11.75
C LEU A 39 5.22 3.09 13.17
N TRP A 40 4.35 2.84 14.13
CA TRP A 40 4.54 3.14 15.55
C TRP A 40 4.94 1.90 16.37
N ASP A 41 5.14 0.74 15.72
CA ASP A 41 5.69 -0.46 16.34
C ASP A 41 7.22 -0.34 16.40
N ASP A 42 7.73 0.12 17.55
CA ASP A 42 9.16 0.38 17.72
C ASP A 42 10.01 -0.90 17.62
N ASP A 43 9.49 -2.06 18.03
CA ASP A 43 10.22 -3.34 17.92
C ASP A 43 10.40 -3.73 16.44
N LEU A 44 9.35 -3.57 15.64
CA LEU A 44 9.41 -3.82 14.19
C LEU A 44 10.34 -2.82 13.49
N VAL A 45 10.23 -1.53 13.83
CA VAL A 45 11.07 -0.46 13.27
C VAL A 45 12.55 -0.72 13.59
N GLN A 46 12.90 -1.02 14.84
CA GLN A 46 14.28 -1.33 15.22
C GLN A 46 14.77 -2.62 14.56
N GLY A 47 13.92 -3.65 14.47
CA GLY A 47 14.25 -4.90 13.79
C GLY A 47 14.52 -4.73 12.28
N ARG A 48 13.86 -3.76 11.62
CA ARG A 48 14.15 -3.40 10.23
C ARG A 48 15.42 -2.57 10.10
N ARG A 49 15.60 -1.60 10.99
CA ARG A 49 16.79 -0.74 11.05
C ARG A 49 18.09 -1.52 11.29
N ALA A 50 18.05 -2.55 12.12
CA ALA A 50 19.23 -3.33 12.51
C ALA A 50 19.70 -4.34 11.44
N LYS A 51 18.98 -4.49 10.32
CA LYS A 51 19.36 -5.47 9.29
C LYS A 51 20.57 -5.00 8.47
N PRO A 52 21.45 -5.93 8.06
CA PRO A 52 22.61 -5.61 7.23
C PRO A 52 22.17 -5.10 5.85
N GLY A 53 22.82 -4.03 5.38
CA GLY A 53 22.56 -3.42 4.07
C GLY A 53 21.52 -2.29 4.05
N VAL A 54 20.88 -2.01 5.20
CA VAL A 54 20.00 -0.86 5.39
C VAL A 54 20.81 0.40 5.67
N ASN A 55 20.59 1.46 4.88
CA ASN A 55 21.04 2.80 5.24
C ASN A 55 20.16 3.34 6.38
N ALA A 56 20.66 3.21 7.61
CA ALA A 56 19.92 3.63 8.80
C ALA A 56 19.60 5.13 8.80
N ALA A 57 20.47 5.98 8.24
CA ALA A 57 20.24 7.42 8.20
C ALA A 57 19.07 7.80 7.29
N ASP A 58 19.00 7.21 6.09
CA ASP A 58 17.88 7.43 5.16
C ASP A 58 16.57 6.82 5.74
N PHE A 59 16.67 5.67 6.41
CA PHE A 59 15.53 5.03 7.07
C PHE A 59 14.98 5.90 8.21
N ASP A 60 15.85 6.42 9.09
CA ASP A 60 15.45 7.29 10.20
C ASP A 60 14.76 8.57 9.67
N LYS A 61 15.26 9.14 8.57
CA LYS A 61 14.61 10.28 7.91
C LYS A 61 13.26 9.92 7.31
N ALA A 62 13.13 8.74 6.69
CA ALA A 62 11.87 8.25 6.15
C ALA A 62 10.84 8.01 7.27
N LEU A 63 11.28 7.53 8.43
CA LEU A 63 10.44 7.35 9.61
C LEU A 63 9.89 8.66 10.14
N VAL A 64 10.71 9.70 10.22
CA VAL A 64 10.28 11.05 10.62
C VAL A 64 9.21 11.57 9.65
N VAL A 65 9.49 11.55 8.35
CA VAL A 65 8.56 12.04 7.31
C VAL A 65 7.25 11.26 7.33
N ALA A 66 7.31 9.94 7.52
CA ALA A 66 6.13 9.10 7.60
C ALA A 66 5.31 9.40 8.86
N ARG A 67 5.93 9.59 10.03
CA ARG A 67 5.24 9.89 11.29
C ARG A 67 4.61 11.29 11.30
N GLU A 68 5.26 12.26 10.65
CA GLU A 68 4.68 13.60 10.43
C GLU A 68 3.43 13.55 9.55
N ARG A 69 3.42 12.69 8.51
CA ARG A 69 2.30 12.56 7.57
C ARG A 69 1.18 11.67 8.10
N PHE A 70 1.52 10.66 8.89
CA PHE A 70 0.59 9.71 9.51
C PHE A 70 0.74 9.76 11.03
N PRO A 71 0.21 10.81 11.68
CA PRO A 71 0.18 10.89 13.13
C PRO A 71 -0.52 9.66 13.71
N GLN A 72 -0.02 9.16 14.85
CA GLN A 72 -0.70 8.09 15.58
C GLN A 72 -2.09 8.59 15.97
N ALA A 73 -3.14 8.05 15.35
CA ALA A 73 -4.50 8.31 15.79
C ALA A 73 -4.66 7.72 17.20
N SER A 74 -4.64 8.58 18.21
CA SER A 74 -4.93 8.20 19.58
C SER A 74 -6.40 7.80 19.67
N GLY A 75 -6.68 6.50 19.63
CA GLY A 75 -7.99 5.95 19.95
C GLY A 75 -8.66 5.21 18.79
N PRO A 76 -9.64 4.34 19.11
CA PRO A 76 -10.28 3.47 18.14
C PRO A 76 -10.80 4.31 17.00
N ASP A 77 -10.43 3.90 15.78
CA ASP A 77 -10.92 4.45 14.54
C ASP A 77 -12.43 4.74 14.70
N PRO A 78 -12.89 5.99 14.54
CA PRO A 78 -14.31 6.32 14.71
C PRO A 78 -15.17 5.46 13.77
N LEU A 79 -14.59 4.89 12.71
CA LEU A 79 -15.23 3.88 11.89
C LEU A 79 -15.51 2.58 12.66
N ILE A 80 -14.55 2.04 13.41
CA ILE A 80 -14.69 0.81 14.21
C ILE A 80 -15.67 1.02 15.37
N ALA A 81 -15.61 2.18 16.03
CA ALA A 81 -16.57 2.53 17.08
C ALA A 81 -18.00 2.68 16.52
N GLN A 82 -18.16 3.24 15.31
CA GLN A 82 -19.45 3.32 14.62
C GLN A 82 -19.93 1.94 14.15
N LEU A 83 -19.07 1.09 13.60
CA LEU A 83 -19.39 -0.28 13.19
C LEU A 83 -19.81 -1.17 14.38
N ALA A 84 -19.16 -0.99 15.54
CA ALA A 84 -19.55 -1.65 16.79
C ALA A 84 -20.89 -1.10 17.34
N ALA A 85 -21.09 0.22 17.29
CA ALA A 85 -22.35 0.86 17.70
C ALA A 85 -23.53 0.51 16.77
N LEU A 86 -23.26 0.17 15.50
CA LEU A 86 -24.25 -0.27 14.52
C LEU A 86 -24.58 -1.77 14.61
N GLY A 87 -23.98 -2.53 15.54
CA GLY A 87 -24.35 -3.92 15.81
C GLY A 87 -24.16 -4.88 14.62
N VAL A 88 -23.21 -4.61 13.73
CA VAL A 88 -22.98 -5.42 12.50
C VAL A 88 -22.25 -6.75 12.79
N VAL A 89 -21.75 -6.96 14.01
CA VAL A 89 -21.22 -8.27 14.40
C VAL A 89 -22.37 -9.12 14.94
N GLU A 90 -23.19 -9.64 14.05
CA GLU A 90 -23.84 -10.93 14.25
C GLU A 90 -24.05 -11.63 12.89
N THR A 91 -23.60 -12.88 12.83
CA THR A 91 -23.82 -13.94 11.81
C THR A 91 -23.11 -13.89 10.44
N PRO A 92 -22.66 -15.07 9.94
CA PRO A 92 -21.86 -15.17 8.72
C PRO A 92 -22.76 -14.92 7.51
N VAL A 93 -22.48 -13.85 6.77
CA VAL A 93 -23.14 -13.58 5.49
C VAL A 93 -22.72 -14.65 4.50
N VAL A 94 -23.64 -15.58 4.26
CA VAL A 94 -23.64 -16.48 3.09
C VAL A 94 -23.43 -15.60 1.86
N SER A 95 -22.32 -15.82 1.17
CA SER A 95 -21.95 -15.08 -0.05
C SER A 95 -23.11 -15.10 -1.04
N PRO A 96 -23.55 -13.95 -1.60
CA PRO A 96 -24.43 -14.00 -2.75
C PRO A 96 -23.64 -14.58 -3.92
N VAL A 97 -24.06 -15.75 -4.40
CA VAL A 97 -23.61 -16.31 -5.67
C VAL A 97 -23.92 -15.27 -6.75
N VAL A 98 -22.88 -14.56 -7.19
CA VAL A 98 -22.96 -13.66 -8.33
C VAL A 98 -23.20 -14.54 -9.57
N PRO A 99 -24.22 -14.27 -10.40
CA PRO A 99 -24.41 -15.04 -11.62
C PRO A 99 -23.15 -14.91 -12.49
N ALA A 100 -22.57 -16.05 -12.87
CA ALA A 100 -21.40 -16.07 -13.73
C ALA A 100 -21.71 -15.34 -15.04
N MET A 101 -20.97 -14.25 -15.31
CA MET A 101 -21.11 -13.45 -16.52
C MET A 101 -20.75 -14.31 -17.73
N GLN A 102 -21.76 -14.69 -18.53
CA GLN A 102 -21.54 -15.47 -19.75
C GLN A 102 -21.06 -14.54 -20.88
N LEU A 103 -19.76 -14.58 -21.16
CA LEU A 103 -19.16 -13.93 -22.33
C LEU A 103 -19.40 -14.81 -23.56
N ARG A 104 -20.12 -14.26 -24.55
CA ARG A 104 -20.30 -14.87 -25.87
C ARG A 104 -19.36 -14.16 -26.84
N ALA A 105 -18.39 -14.90 -27.39
CA ALA A 105 -17.53 -14.40 -28.46
C ALA A 105 -18.25 -14.56 -29.80
N GLU A 106 -18.93 -13.50 -30.27
CA GLU A 106 -19.35 -13.43 -31.67
C GLU A 106 -18.08 -13.19 -32.49
N GLY A 107 -17.69 -14.18 -33.30
CA GLY A 107 -16.40 -14.30 -34.00
C GLY A 107 -16.07 -13.21 -35.03
N ARG A 108 -16.14 -11.94 -34.64
CA ARG A 108 -15.68 -10.81 -35.44
C ARG A 108 -14.22 -10.54 -35.12
N LEU A 109 -13.35 -10.71 -36.10
CA LEU A 109 -11.93 -10.37 -36.02
C LEU A 109 -11.78 -8.94 -35.47
N ALA A 110 -11.15 -8.81 -34.30
CA ALA A 110 -10.84 -7.52 -33.72
C ALA A 110 -10.00 -6.71 -34.72
N ARG A 111 -10.50 -5.53 -35.13
CA ARG A 111 -9.72 -4.61 -35.96
C ARG A 111 -8.73 -3.90 -35.04
N PHE A 112 -7.50 -4.37 -35.04
CA PHE A 112 -6.39 -3.71 -34.35
C PHE A 112 -6.18 -2.34 -34.97
N VAL A 113 -6.32 -1.28 -34.15
CA VAL A 113 -5.96 0.07 -34.56
C VAL A 113 -4.44 0.19 -34.69
N PRO A 114 -3.92 1.07 -35.58
CA PRO A 114 -2.50 1.21 -35.78
C PRO A 114 -1.79 1.59 -34.47
N GLN A 115 -0.67 0.91 -34.21
CA GLN A 115 0.24 1.24 -33.11
C GLN A 115 0.70 2.70 -33.21
N TRP A 116 0.55 3.47 -32.13
CA TRP A 116 1.00 4.86 -32.06
C TRP A 116 2.53 4.88 -32.06
N ARG A 117 3.16 5.45 -33.10
CA ARG A 117 4.61 5.69 -33.10
C ARG A 117 4.91 6.94 -32.27
N VAL A 118 5.53 6.76 -31.11
CA VAL A 118 6.14 7.86 -30.35
C VAL A 118 7.40 8.29 -31.10
N ARG A 119 7.44 9.52 -31.62
CA ARG A 119 8.68 10.14 -32.12
C ARG A 119 9.44 10.72 -30.92
N ARG A 120 10.75 10.44 -30.86
CA ARG A 120 11.68 10.98 -29.86
C ARG A 120 12.02 12.43 -30.16
#